data_AF-A0A811KSW3-F1
#
_entry.id   AF-A0A811KSW3-F1
#
_cell.length_a   1.000
_cell.length_b   1.000
_cell.length_c   1.000
_cell.angle_alpha   90.00
_cell.angle_beta   90.00
_cell.angle_gamma   90.00
#
_symmetry.space_group_name_H-M   'P 1'
#
loop_
_entity.id
_entity.type
_entity.pdbx_description
1 polymer ?
#
loop_
_entity_poly.entity_id
_entity_poly.type
_entity_poly.pdbx_seq_one_letter_code
_entity_poly.pdbx_strand_id
1 'polypeptide(L)'
;MAAPKLNFFEKIANLSGVLYRYHAAHFPRRWDIVKKVAERELAPPTMKDLPAIKKDFNALLKAIEAKQYKNLTVREFLVYAAVGVEVICWFFVGEMIGRRNTTGYLVPGSYVSKETRKAAANQVVEDKHNF
;
A
#
# COMPACT_ATOMS: atom_id res chain seq x y z
N MET A 1 -36.32 35.23 25.68
CA MET A 1 -36.10 35.43 24.23
C MET A 1 -36.05 34.06 23.58
N ALA A 2 -37.02 33.71 22.73
CA ALA A 2 -37.05 32.41 22.06
C ALA A 2 -35.92 32.38 21.00
N ALA A 3 -35.06 31.36 21.06
CA ALA A 3 -34.00 31.20 20.06
C ALA A 3 -34.63 31.01 18.67
N PRO A 4 -34.15 31.70 17.62
CA PRO A 4 -34.68 31.55 16.27
C PRO A 4 -34.53 30.10 15.78
N LYS A 5 -35.52 29.60 15.03
CA LYS A 5 -35.48 28.25 14.43
C LYS A 5 -34.38 28.21 13.37
N LEU A 6 -33.30 27.49 13.67
CA LEU A 6 -32.18 27.30 12.74
C LEU A 6 -32.63 26.57 11.47
N ASN A 7 -32.18 27.10 10.33
CA ASN A 7 -32.42 26.54 9.01
C ASN A 7 -31.65 25.22 8.83
N PHE A 8 -32.06 24.37 7.89
CA PHE A 8 -31.45 23.05 7.67
C PHE A 8 -29.93 23.12 7.43
N PHE A 9 -29.47 24.08 6.61
CA PHE A 9 -28.04 24.29 6.35
C PHE A 9 -27.26 24.75 7.57
N GLU A 10 -27.86 25.56 8.44
CA GLU A 10 -27.23 26.01 9.69
C GLU A 10 -27.09 24.85 10.68
N LYS A 11 -28.04 23.91 10.70
CA LYS A 11 -27.92 22.67 11.48
C LYS A 11 -26.78 21.80 10.96
N ILE A 12 -26.63 21.65 9.65
CA ILE A 12 -25.51 20.91 9.04
C ILE A 12 -24.18 21.58 9.37
N ALA A 13 -24.08 22.91 9.24
CA ALA A 13 -22.87 23.66 9.55
C ALA A 13 -22.49 23.58 11.03
N ASN A 14 -23.48 23.64 11.93
CA ASN A 14 -23.24 23.46 13.36
C ASN A 14 -22.81 22.02 13.68
N LEU A 15 -23.43 21.01 13.07
CA LEU A 15 -23.02 19.61 13.24
C LEU A 15 -21.61 19.37 12.72
N SER A 16 -21.26 19.85 11.53
CA SER A 16 -19.92 19.72 10.98
C SER A 16 -18.89 20.47 11.81
N GLY A 17 -19.24 21.64 12.36
CA GLY A 17 -18.40 22.39 13.29
C GLY A 17 -18.16 21.64 14.61
N VAL A 18 -19.18 20.99 15.17
CA VAL A 18 -19.06 20.14 16.37
C VAL A 18 -18.17 18.93 16.10
N LEU A 19 -18.40 18.23 14.98
CA LEU A 19 -17.59 17.09 14.56
C LEU A 19 -16.14 17.50 14.34
N TYR A 20 -15.89 18.61 13.63
CA TYR A 20 -14.55 19.13 13.40
C TYR A 20 -13.83 19.43 14.72
N ARG A 21 -14.48 20.15 15.66
CA ARG A 21 -13.88 20.46 16.97
C ARG A 21 -13.59 19.20 17.78
N TYR A 22 -14.50 18.23 17.76
CA TYR A 22 -14.29 16.93 18.40
C TYR A 22 -13.08 16.20 17.81
N HIS A 23 -12.99 16.11 16.49
CA HIS A 23 -11.86 15.47 15.82
C HIS A 23 -10.55 16.22 16.05
N ALA A 24 -10.56 17.55 15.94
CA ALA A 24 -9.39 18.40 16.16
C ALA A 24 -8.84 18.26 17.59
N ALA A 25 -9.71 18.17 18.60
CA ALA A 25 -9.28 17.98 19.98
C ALA A 25 -8.63 16.61 20.24
N HIS A 26 -9.10 15.56 19.56
CA HIS A 26 -8.62 14.19 19.76
C HIS A 26 -7.50 13.77 18.80
N PHE A 27 -7.31 14.52 17.70
CA PHE A 27 -6.33 14.21 16.67
C PHE A 27 -4.89 14.18 17.20
N PRO A 28 -4.41 15.14 18.04
CA PRO A 28 -3.05 15.11 18.57
C PRO A 28 -2.75 13.83 19.35
N ARG A 29 -3.67 13.43 20.24
CA ARG A 29 -3.52 12.20 21.04
C ARG A 29 -3.46 10.95 20.17
N ARG A 30 -4.32 10.85 19.15
CA ARG A 30 -4.34 9.70 18.22
C ARG A 30 -3.07 9.66 17.38
N TRP A 31 -2.64 10.82 16.89
CA TRP A 31 -1.41 10.97 16.13
C TRP A 31 -0.19 10.56 16.96
N ASP A 32 -0.12 10.96 18.22
CA ASP A 32 0.98 10.57 19.13
C ASP A 32 1.05 9.06 19.34
N ILE A 33 -0.10 8.38 19.45
CA ILE A 33 -0.14 6.91 19.57
C ILE A 33 0.38 6.28 18.29
N VAL A 34 -0.14 6.70 17.12
CA VAL A 34 0.29 6.17 15.82
C VAL A 34 1.78 6.41 15.62
N LYS A 35 2.28 7.60 15.96
CA LYS A 35 3.69 7.96 15.87
C LYS A 35 4.56 7.05 16.74
N LYS A 36 4.19 6.83 18.00
CA LYS A 36 4.93 5.94 18.91
C LYS A 36 4.97 4.49 18.42
N VAL A 37 3.88 4.00 17.84
CA VAL A 37 3.83 2.64 17.26
C VAL A 37 4.70 2.59 16.00
N ALA A 38 4.61 3.59 15.12
CA ALA A 38 5.42 3.66 13.90
C ALA A 38 6.92 3.73 14.19
N GLU A 39 7.33 4.50 15.21
CA GLU A 39 8.74 4.61 15.62
C GLU A 39 9.32 3.31 16.19
N ARG A 40 8.49 2.42 16.72
CA ARG A 40 8.95 1.16 17.32
C ARG A 40 8.86 -0.03 16.38
N GLU A 41 7.77 -0.12 15.61
CA GLU A 41 7.45 -1.31 14.80
C GLU A 41 7.79 -1.12 13.32
N LEU A 42 7.66 0.10 12.79
CA LEU A 42 7.82 0.41 11.36
C LEU A 42 9.13 1.13 11.04
N ALA A 43 9.90 1.49 12.07
CA ALA A 43 11.16 2.18 11.88
C ALA A 43 12.17 1.26 11.14
N PRO A 44 12.98 1.83 10.23
CA PRO A 44 14.01 1.05 9.57
C PRO A 44 15.00 0.50 10.63
N PRO A 45 15.44 -0.76 10.47
CA PRO A 45 16.33 -1.39 11.44
C PRO A 45 17.66 -0.63 11.54
N THR A 46 18.25 -0.62 12.74
CA THR A 46 19.55 0.00 12.96
C THR A 46 20.66 -0.97 12.53
N MET A 47 21.85 -0.46 12.19
CA MET A 47 23.01 -1.32 11.86
C MET A 47 23.37 -2.34 12.94
N LYS A 48 23.01 -2.07 14.20
CA LYS A 48 23.19 -2.98 15.34
C LYS A 48 22.30 -4.22 15.27
N ASP A 49 21.18 -4.15 14.56
CA ASP A 49 20.19 -5.23 14.48
C ASP A 49 20.50 -6.20 13.32
N LEU A 50 21.31 -5.76 12.34
CA LEU A 50 21.70 -6.56 11.18
C LEU A 50 22.32 -7.94 11.52
N PRO A 51 23.21 -8.08 12.52
CA PRO A 51 23.75 -9.38 12.90
C PRO A 51 22.67 -10.36 13.41
N ALA A 52 21.69 -9.85 14.16
CA ALA A 52 20.57 -10.66 14.66
C ALA A 52 19.68 -11.11 13.50
N ILE A 53 19.30 -10.18 12.61
CA ILE A 53 18.50 -10.48 11.41
C ILE A 53 19.17 -11.56 10.55
N LYS A 54 20.48 -11.46 10.31
CA LYS A 54 21.23 -12.47 9.54
C LYS A 54 21.21 -13.84 10.23
N LYS A 55 21.34 -13.87 11.55
CA LYS A 55 21.27 -15.11 12.34
C LYS A 55 19.89 -15.76 12.21
N ASP A 56 18.83 -14.98 12.34
CA ASP A 56 17.45 -15.47 12.29
C ASP A 56 17.09 -15.97 10.89
N PHE A 57 17.53 -15.26 9.85
CA PHE A 57 17.37 -15.70 8.47
C PHE A 57 18.09 -17.03 8.21
N ASN A 58 19.33 -17.19 8.69
CA ASN A 58 20.07 -18.45 8.57
C ASN A 58 19.39 -19.60 9.34
N ALA A 59 18.79 -19.32 10.50
CA ALA A 59 18.03 -20.32 11.25
C ALA A 59 16.78 -20.77 10.49
N LEU A 60 16.07 -19.82 9.86
CA LEU A 60 14.92 -20.09 9.01
C LEU A 60 15.28 -20.95 7.80
N LEU A 61 16.42 -20.67 7.13
CA LEU A 61 16.90 -21.51 6.01
C LEU A 61 17.14 -22.96 6.46
N LYS A 62 17.83 -23.15 7.59
CA LYS A 62 18.06 -24.49 8.16
C LYS A 62 16.76 -25.20 8.52
N ALA A 63 15.77 -24.48 9.04
CA ALA A 63 14.45 -25.03 9.37
C ALA A 63 13.70 -25.51 8.11
N ILE A 64 13.83 -24.77 7.01
CA ILE A 64 13.27 -25.14 5.70
C ILE A 64 13.98 -26.38 5.14
N GLU A 65 15.32 -26.41 5.15
CA GLU A 65 16.12 -27.55 4.71
C GLU A 65 15.79 -28.83 5.49
N ALA A 66 15.62 -28.70 6.81
CA ALA A 66 15.21 -29.78 7.70
C ALA A 66 13.71 -30.14 7.59
N LYS A 67 12.96 -29.51 6.68
CA LYS A 67 11.53 -29.73 6.45
C LYS A 67 10.66 -29.56 7.70
N GLN A 68 11.05 -28.69 8.63
CA GLN A 68 10.33 -28.47 9.89
C GLN A 68 8.94 -27.89 9.69
N TYR A 69 8.67 -27.25 8.54
CA TYR A 69 7.36 -26.74 8.17
C TYR A 69 6.25 -27.81 8.16
N LYS A 70 6.59 -29.10 8.06
CA LYS A 70 5.63 -30.21 8.12
C LYS A 70 5.06 -30.45 9.52
N ASN A 71 5.77 -30.01 10.55
CA ASN A 71 5.38 -30.22 11.95
C ASN A 71 4.57 -29.03 12.51
N LEU A 72 4.34 -27.99 11.72
CA LEU A 72 3.61 -26.80 12.15
C LEU A 72 2.11 -27.08 12.26
N THR A 73 1.49 -26.52 13.28
CA THR A 73 0.03 -26.51 13.38
C THR A 73 -0.57 -25.56 12.34
N VAL A 74 -1.83 -25.81 11.96
CA VAL A 74 -2.54 -24.96 10.98
C VAL A 74 -2.57 -23.49 11.42
N ARG A 75 -2.74 -23.24 12.73
CA ARG A 75 -2.75 -21.89 13.29
C ARG A 75 -1.43 -21.17 13.07
N GLU A 76 -0.30 -21.82 13.37
CA GLU A 76 1.03 -21.23 13.19
C GLU A 76 1.32 -20.98 11.71
N PHE A 77 0.98 -21.95 10.85
CA PHE A 77 1.13 -21.81 9.41
C PHE A 77 0.39 -20.59 8.87
N LEU A 78 -0.86 -20.38 9.29
CA LEU A 78 -1.65 -19.21 8.87
C LEU A 78 -1.05 -17.88 9.32
N VAL A 79 -0.49 -17.83 10.54
CA VAL A 79 0.20 -16.62 11.03
C VAL A 79 1.43 -16.33 10.19
N TYR A 80 2.28 -17.32 9.93
CA TYR A 80 3.47 -17.12 9.10
C TYR A 80 3.12 -16.77 7.64
N ALA A 81 2.08 -17.39 7.09
CA ALA A 81 1.58 -17.06 5.76
C ALA A 81 1.07 -15.61 5.69
N ALA A 82 0.32 -15.15 6.70
CA ALA A 82 -0.17 -13.78 6.77
C ALA A 82 0.98 -12.77 6.82
N VAL A 83 2.00 -13.01 7.64
CA VAL A 83 3.22 -12.17 7.69
C VAL A 83 3.95 -12.20 6.34
N GLY A 84 4.06 -13.36 5.70
CA GLY A 84 4.67 -13.48 4.37
C GLY A 84 3.93 -12.65 3.30
N VAL A 85 2.60 -12.68 3.31
CA VAL A 85 1.75 -11.86 2.44
C VAL A 85 1.94 -10.37 2.74
N GLU A 86 2.01 -9.98 4.02
CA GLU A 86 2.24 -8.59 4.43
C GLU A 86 3.56 -8.03 3.85
N VAL A 87 4.65 -8.79 3.94
CA VAL A 87 5.95 -8.38 3.38
C VAL A 87 5.87 -8.19 1.86
N ILE A 88 5.12 -9.04 1.15
CA ILE A 88 4.88 -8.88 -0.29
C ILE A 88 4.02 -7.65 -0.57
N CYS A 89 3.01 -7.36 0.24
CA CYS A 89 2.20 -6.15 0.10
C CYS A 89 3.03 -4.86 0.24
N TRP A 90 4.04 -4.85 1.12
CA TRP A 90 4.98 -3.71 1.23
C TRP A 90 5.78 -3.44 -0.06
N PHE A 91 6.08 -4.47 -0.86
CA PHE A 91 6.69 -4.28 -2.18
C PHE A 91 5.76 -3.47 -3.11
N PHE A 92 4.47 -3.79 -3.15
CA PHE A 92 3.49 -3.05 -3.97
C PHE A 92 3.29 -1.61 -3.49
N VAL A 93 3.32 -1.36 -2.18
CA VAL A 93 3.32 0.01 -1.64
C VAL A 93 4.56 0.77 -2.13
N GLY A 94 5.73 0.13 -2.14
CA GLY A 94 6.95 0.68 -2.74
C GLY A 94 6.80 0.99 -4.23
N GLU A 95 6.18 0.10 -5.00
CA GLU A 95 5.89 0.31 -6.43
C GLU A 95 4.97 1.52 -6.66
N MET A 96 3.91 1.67 -5.84
CA MET A 96 3.00 2.82 -5.88
C MET A 96 3.74 4.14 -5.64
N ILE A 97 4.65 4.17 -4.64
CA ILE A 97 5.49 5.34 -4.35
C ILE A 97 6.45 5.61 -5.52
N GLY A 98 7.09 4.57 -6.06
CA GLY A 98 8.02 4.67 -7.19
C GLY A 98 7.37 5.21 -8.46
N ARG A 99 6.12 4.81 -8.74
CA ARG A 99 5.33 5.30 -9.88
C ARG A 99 4.63 6.62 -9.64
N ARG A 100 4.53 7.07 -8.38
CA ARG A 100 3.80 8.29 -7.97
C ARG A 100 2.32 8.28 -8.36
N ASN A 101 1.72 7.09 -8.50
CA ASN A 101 0.32 6.93 -8.85
C ASN A 101 -0.25 5.69 -8.17
N THR A 102 -1.47 5.79 -7.63
CA THR A 102 -2.15 4.69 -6.95
C THR A 102 -2.66 3.64 -7.93
N THR A 103 -2.96 4.03 -9.18
CA THR A 103 -3.70 3.16 -10.11
C THR A 103 -3.12 3.24 -11.52
N GLY A 104 -2.50 2.14 -11.99
CA GLY A 104 -1.90 2.09 -13.34
C GLY A 104 -0.69 3.02 -13.56
N TYR A 105 0.13 2.71 -14.56
CA TYR A 105 1.19 3.62 -14.96
C TYR A 105 0.56 4.84 -15.63
N LEU A 106 1.16 6.02 -15.44
CA LEU A 106 0.78 7.22 -16.18
C LEU A 106 1.26 7.06 -17.62
N VAL A 107 0.35 6.60 -18.46
CA VAL A 107 0.60 6.34 -19.87
C VAL A 107 -0.16 7.40 -20.68
N PRO A 108 0.50 8.16 -21.57
CA PRO A 108 -0.19 9.07 -22.47
C PRO A 108 -1.23 8.31 -23.31
N GLY A 109 -2.39 8.91 -23.59
CA GLY A 109 -3.43 8.27 -24.41
C GLY A 109 -2.97 7.89 -25.83
N SER A 110 -1.87 8.46 -26.31
CA SER A 110 -1.20 8.13 -27.58
C SER A 110 -0.16 7.02 -27.48
N TYR A 111 -0.01 6.37 -26.32
CA TYR A 111 0.98 5.31 -26.14
C TYR A 111 0.59 4.06 -26.96
N VAL A 112 1.31 3.88 -28.06
CA VAL A 112 1.33 2.61 -28.80
C VAL A 112 2.52 1.80 -28.32
N SER A 113 2.25 0.57 -27.87
CA SER A 113 3.29 -0.37 -27.40
C SER A 113 4.33 -0.62 -28.50
N LYS A 114 5.58 -0.91 -28.13
CA LYS A 114 6.65 -1.16 -29.11
C LYS A 114 6.32 -2.35 -30.02
N GLU A 115 5.62 -3.35 -29.50
CA GLU A 115 5.20 -4.53 -30.25
C GLU A 115 4.13 -4.16 -31.29
N THR A 116 3.14 -3.35 -30.90
CA THR A 116 2.11 -2.86 -31.81
C THR A 116 2.68 -1.98 -32.91
N ARG A 117 3.69 -1.14 -32.62
CA ARG A 117 4.39 -0.36 -33.67
C ARG A 117 5.15 -1.25 -34.65
N LYS A 118 5.82 -2.30 -34.16
CA LYS A 118 6.51 -3.27 -35.02
C LYS A 118 5.52 -4.04 -35.90
N ALA A 119 4.38 -4.45 -35.35
CA ALA A 119 3.33 -5.11 -36.12
C ALA A 119 2.75 -4.19 -37.21
N ALA A 120 2.47 -2.93 -36.88
CA ALA A 120 1.99 -1.93 -37.85
C ALA A 120 3.02 -1.62 -38.94
N ALA A 121 4.32 -1.58 -38.62
CA ALA A 121 5.38 -1.36 -39.59
C ALA A 121 5.58 -2.56 -40.54
N ASN A 122 5.28 -3.77 -40.09
CA ASN A 122 5.38 -4.99 -40.89
C ASN A 122 4.11 -5.26 -41.73
N GLN A 123 3.02 -4.52 -41.51
CA GLN A 123 1.87 -4.56 -42.40
C GLN A 123 2.22 -3.81 -43.69
N VAL A 124 2.40 -4.56 -44.78
CA VAL A 124 2.48 -4.00 -46.13
C VAL A 124 1.15 -3.30 -46.41
N VAL A 125 1.20 -2.00 -46.71
CA VAL A 125 0.02 -1.23 -47.12
C VAL A 125 -0.44 -1.80 -48.46
N GLU A 126 -1.55 -2.53 -48.47
CA GLU A 126 -2.21 -2.84 -49.74
C GLU A 126 -2.73 -1.53 -50.35
N ASP A 127 -2.16 -1.15 -51.49
CA ASP A 127 -2.59 0.00 -52.26
C ASP A 127 -3.97 -0.30 -52.87
N LYS A 128 -5.03 0.01 -52.11
CA LYS A 128 -6.43 -0.16 -52.55
C LYS A 128 -6.85 0.80 -53.67
N HIS A 129 -5.91 1.54 -54.24
CA HIS A 129 -6.12 2.52 -55.30
C HIS A 129 -5.38 2.22 -56.61
N ASN A 130 -4.72 1.06 -56.74
CA ASN A 130 -4.32 0.56 -58.05
C ASN A 130 -5.54 -0.08 -58.74
N PHE A 131 -6.34 0.78 -59.39
CA PHE A 131 -7.20 0.39 -60.52
C PHE A 131 -6.41 0.51 -61.82
#